data_AF-A0A100JIA8-F1
#
_entry.id   AF-A0A100JIA8-F1
#
_cell.length_a   1.000
_cell.length_b   1.000
_cell.length_c   1.000
_cell.angle_alpha   90.00
_cell.angle_beta   90.00
_cell.angle_gamma   90.00
#
_symmetry.space_group_name_H-M   'P 1'
#
loop_
_entity.id
_entity.type
_entity.pdbx_description
1 polymer ?
#
loop_
_entity_poly.entity_id
_entity_poly.type
_entity_poly.pdbx_seq_one_letter_code
_entity_poly.pdbx_strand_id
1 'polypeptide(L)'
;MACPTDSPCLHTDISADDFLYARCVVVANGREFYEEVLTDPSRFPTGMEFESLLHLAGNAYEALTGAQHNQPTSVSWESFSNAEGWRPSQSTARGRHTGSGMPPMNRRPA
;
A
#
# COMPACT_ATOMS: atom_id res chain seq x y z
N MET A 1 32.72 16.31 -22.89
CA MET A 1 31.59 16.67 -22.02
C MET A 1 30.89 15.37 -21.68
N ALA A 2 31.25 14.76 -20.55
CA ALA A 2 30.78 13.44 -20.17
C ALA A 2 29.40 13.54 -19.49
N CYS A 3 28.47 12.68 -19.89
CA CYS A 3 27.22 12.46 -19.17
C CYS A 3 27.54 11.92 -17.76
N PRO A 4 26.94 12.44 -16.68
CA PRO A 4 27.00 11.78 -15.39
C PRO A 4 26.11 10.54 -15.44
N THR A 5 26.72 9.35 -15.35
CA THR A 5 26.06 8.03 -15.36
C THR A 5 25.77 7.46 -13.96
N ASP A 6 25.87 8.25 -12.90
CA ASP A 6 25.72 7.78 -11.50
C ASP A 6 24.56 8.43 -10.74
N SER A 7 23.44 8.70 -11.40
CA SER A 7 22.17 8.83 -10.67
C SER A 7 21.57 7.43 -10.58
N PRO A 8 21.42 6.82 -9.38
CA PRO A 8 20.58 5.64 -9.27
C PRO A 8 19.24 6.04 -9.87
N CYS A 9 18.73 5.23 -10.79
CA CYS A 9 17.35 5.36 -11.26
C CYS A 9 16.46 5.19 -10.04
N LEU A 10 16.24 6.26 -9.28
CA LEU A 10 15.24 6.34 -8.25
C LEU A 10 13.96 6.05 -9.00
N HIS A 11 13.42 4.85 -8.80
CA HIS A 11 12.11 4.49 -9.29
C HIS A 11 11.15 5.44 -8.57
N THR A 12 10.80 6.56 -9.21
CA THR A 12 10.07 7.67 -8.56
C THR A 12 8.59 7.37 -8.36
N ASP A 13 8.12 6.21 -8.80
CA ASP A 13 6.71 5.84 -8.83
C ASP A 13 6.50 4.48 -8.19
N ILE A 14 5.81 4.42 -7.05
CA ILE A 14 5.34 3.15 -6.49
C ILE A 14 4.02 2.74 -7.15
N SER A 15 3.81 1.42 -7.32
CA SER A 15 2.51 0.88 -7.72
C SER A 15 1.54 0.80 -6.54
N ALA A 16 0.26 0.52 -6.81
CA ALA A 16 -0.73 0.30 -5.78
C ALA A 16 -0.44 -0.96 -4.95
N ASP A 17 0.20 -1.95 -5.55
CA ASP A 17 0.59 -3.21 -4.91
C ASP A 17 1.83 -2.99 -4.04
N ASP A 18 2.83 -2.25 -4.53
CA ASP A 18 3.99 -1.86 -3.71
C ASP A 18 3.56 -1.14 -2.43
N PHE A 19 2.59 -0.22 -2.55
CA PHE A 19 2.02 0.47 -1.39
C PHE A 19 1.30 -0.49 -0.44
N LEU A 20 0.53 -1.45 -0.97
CA LEU A 20 -0.16 -2.47 -0.19
C LEU A 20 0.83 -3.37 0.57
N TYR A 21 1.88 -3.84 -0.07
CA TYR A 21 2.86 -4.72 0.57
C TYR A 21 3.69 -3.98 1.61
N ALA A 22 4.00 -2.70 1.38
CA ALA A 22 4.64 -1.85 2.40
C ALA A 22 3.71 -1.60 3.61
N ARG A 23 2.38 -1.49 3.42
CA ARG A 23 1.42 -1.45 4.54
C ARG A 23 1.45 -2.73 5.37
N CYS A 24 1.71 -3.88 4.76
CA CYS A 24 1.86 -5.14 5.50
C CYS A 24 3.07 -5.10 6.44
N VAL A 25 4.17 -4.45 6.04
CA VAL A 25 5.33 -4.19 6.93
C VAL A 25 4.90 -3.39 8.15
N VAL A 26 4.10 -2.33 7.96
CA VAL A 26 3.60 -1.49 9.06
C VAL A 26 2.80 -2.33 10.06
N VAL A 27 1.86 -3.15 9.56
CA VAL A 27 1.02 -4.01 10.41
C VAL A 27 1.83 -5.09 11.12
N ALA A 28 2.79 -5.71 10.44
CA ALA A 28 3.64 -6.76 11.00
C ALA A 28 4.52 -6.25 12.16
N ASN A 29 4.91 -4.97 12.15
CA ASN A 29 5.67 -4.33 13.23
C ASN A 29 4.78 -3.95 14.44
N GLY A 30 3.47 -4.14 14.36
CA GLY A 30 2.55 -4.02 15.48
C GLY A 30 1.91 -2.65 15.64
N ARG A 31 1.08 -2.54 16.69
CA ARG A 31 0.19 -1.40 16.91
C ARG A 31 0.94 -0.08 17.08
N GLU A 32 2.01 -0.06 17.86
CA GLU A 32 2.78 1.15 18.15
C GLU A 32 3.33 1.75 16.85
N PHE A 33 3.99 0.94 16.02
CA PHE A 33 4.52 1.40 14.73
C PHE A 33 3.41 1.82 13.76
N TYR A 34 2.29 1.12 13.76
CA TYR A 34 1.11 1.52 12.98
C TYR A 34 0.60 2.92 13.38
N GLU A 35 0.45 3.19 14.67
CA GLU A 35 0.01 4.48 15.19
C GLU A 35 1.02 5.60 14.89
N GLU A 36 2.31 5.29 14.96
CA GLU A 36 3.39 6.21 14.59
C GLU A 36 3.35 6.60 13.12
N VAL A 37 3.21 5.63 12.20
CA VAL A 37 3.10 5.88 10.75
C VAL A 37 1.80 6.62 10.41
N LEU A 38 0.72 6.32 11.11
CA LEU A 38 -0.56 7.02 10.94
C LEU A 38 -0.46 8.50 11.36
N THR A 39 0.32 8.78 12.40
CA THR A 39 0.55 10.14 12.92
C THR A 39 1.56 10.90 12.04
N ASP A 40 2.61 10.22 11.59
CA ASP A 40 3.69 10.78 10.77
C ASP A 40 3.97 9.88 9.55
N PRO A 41 3.36 10.19 8.39
CA PRO A 41 3.55 9.44 7.16
C PRO A 41 5.01 9.39 6.66
N SER A 42 5.90 10.27 7.13
CA SER A 42 7.32 10.21 6.76
C SER A 42 8.03 8.98 7.31
N ARG A 43 7.44 8.31 8.31
CA ARG A 43 7.91 7.05 8.88
C ARG A 43 7.51 5.81 8.08
N PHE A 44 6.72 5.98 7.02
CA PHE A 44 6.27 4.86 6.19
C PHE A 44 7.48 4.12 5.58
N PRO A 45 7.52 2.77 5.63
CA PRO A 45 8.68 2.01 5.15
C PRO A 45 8.83 2.14 3.64
N THR A 46 10.06 2.39 3.19
CA THR A 46 10.43 2.41 1.77
C THR A 46 11.42 1.30 1.47
N GLY A 47 11.29 0.65 0.32
CA GLY A 47 12.17 -0.45 -0.10
C GLY A 47 12.00 -1.76 0.69
N MET A 48 10.89 -1.92 1.43
CA MET A 48 10.56 -3.15 2.15
C MET A 48 9.10 -3.53 1.87
N GLU A 49 8.85 -4.82 1.75
CA GLU A 49 7.53 -5.41 1.53
C GLU A 49 7.26 -6.56 2.52
N PHE A 50 6.00 -6.87 2.74
CA PHE A 50 5.62 -8.07 3.49
C PHE A 50 4.30 -8.68 2.99
N GLU A 51 4.21 -8.93 1.68
CA GLU A 51 3.03 -9.51 1.00
C GLU A 51 2.57 -10.82 1.66
N SER A 52 3.50 -11.61 2.20
CA SER A 52 3.23 -12.88 2.88
C SER A 52 2.13 -12.79 3.96
N LEU A 53 1.95 -11.62 4.59
CA LEU A 53 0.90 -11.39 5.58
C LEU A 53 -0.51 -11.60 5.00
N LEU A 54 -0.73 -11.28 3.72
CA LEU A 54 -2.04 -11.41 3.05
C LEU A 54 -2.45 -12.87 2.89
N HIS A 55 -1.48 -13.78 2.72
CA HIS A 55 -1.72 -15.19 2.46
C HIS A 55 -1.61 -16.07 3.70
N LEU A 56 -1.04 -15.57 4.79
CA LEU A 56 -0.72 -16.36 5.98
C LEU A 56 -1.92 -17.17 6.52
N ALA A 57 -3.08 -16.55 6.68
CA ALA A 57 -4.27 -17.21 7.21
C ALA A 57 -4.82 -18.27 6.25
N GLY A 58 -4.87 -17.95 4.95
CA GLY A 58 -5.30 -18.89 3.91
C GLY A 58 -4.38 -20.10 3.84
N ASN A 59 -3.07 -19.87 3.77
CA ASN A 59 -2.06 -20.93 3.74
C ASN A 59 -2.14 -21.84 4.98
N ALA A 60 -2.36 -21.27 6.17
CA ALA A 60 -2.52 -22.04 7.40
C ALA A 60 -3.79 -22.91 7.38
N TYR A 61 -4.91 -22.37 6.89
CA TYR A 61 -6.15 -23.13 6.72
C TYR A 61 -5.98 -24.29 5.74
N GLU A 62 -5.35 -24.04 4.59
CA GLU A 62 -5.10 -25.07 3.57
C GLU A 62 -4.16 -26.15 4.10
N ALA A 63 -3.11 -25.79 4.82
CA ALA A 63 -2.18 -26.73 5.45
C ALA A 63 -2.86 -27.62 6.52
N LEU A 64 -3.78 -27.04 7.30
CA LEU A 64 -4.50 -27.76 8.36
C LEU A 64 -5.58 -28.71 7.81
N THR A 65 -6.29 -28.28 6.76
CA THR A 65 -7.52 -28.96 6.31
C THR A 65 -7.34 -29.74 5.00
N GLY A 66 -6.32 -29.43 4.21
CA GLY A 66 -6.16 -29.91 2.84
C GLY A 66 -7.19 -29.35 1.85
N ALA A 67 -8.06 -28.43 2.28
CA ALA A 67 -9.09 -27.80 1.45
C ALA A 67 -8.66 -26.38 1.07
N GLN A 68 -9.00 -25.96 -0.15
CA GLN A 68 -8.72 -24.60 -0.65
C GLN A 68 -9.40 -23.54 0.21
N HIS A 69 -8.69 -22.45 0.50
CA HIS A 69 -9.25 -21.29 1.19
C HIS A 69 -9.95 -20.37 0.19
N ASN A 70 -11.29 -20.36 0.21
CA ASN A 70 -12.13 -19.56 -0.70
C ASN A 70 -13.06 -18.59 0.05
N GLN A 71 -12.90 -18.45 1.37
CA GLN A 71 -13.76 -17.59 2.17
C GLN A 71 -13.33 -16.12 2.02
N PRO A 72 -14.21 -15.22 1.54
CA PRO A 72 -13.90 -13.80 1.51
C PRO A 72 -13.90 -13.21 2.93
N THR A 73 -13.08 -12.21 3.16
CA THR A 73 -13.14 -11.38 4.37
C THR A 73 -14.26 -10.34 4.26
N SER A 74 -14.78 -9.89 5.39
CA SER A 74 -15.81 -8.82 5.44
C SER A 74 -15.32 -7.47 4.92
N VAL A 75 -14.00 -7.29 4.86
CA VAL A 75 -13.32 -6.10 4.34
C VAL A 75 -12.26 -6.51 3.32
N SER A 76 -12.11 -5.73 2.26
CA SER A 76 -11.04 -5.92 1.28
C SER A 76 -9.75 -5.24 1.76
N TRP A 77 -8.63 -5.93 1.60
CA TRP A 77 -7.30 -5.39 1.90
C TRP A 77 -6.71 -4.60 0.72
N GLU A 78 -7.27 -4.77 -0.48
CA GLU A 78 -6.81 -4.14 -1.71
C GLU A 78 -6.76 -2.62 -1.61
N SER A 79 -5.71 -2.05 -2.23
CA SER A 79 -5.58 -0.60 -2.39
C SER A 79 -6.87 0.01 -2.94
N PHE A 80 -7.23 1.20 -2.46
CA PHE A 80 -8.47 1.92 -2.80
C PHE A 80 -9.80 1.34 -2.29
N SER A 81 -9.83 0.17 -1.62
CA SER A 81 -11.08 -0.40 -1.09
C SER A 81 -11.72 0.42 0.05
N ASN A 82 -10.91 1.15 0.82
CA ASN A 82 -11.39 2.08 1.84
C ASN A 82 -11.68 3.46 1.22
N ALA A 83 -12.84 3.62 0.58
CA ALA A 83 -13.20 4.85 -0.12
C ALA A 83 -13.12 6.13 0.73
N GLU A 84 -13.31 6.04 2.05
CA GLU A 84 -13.17 7.17 2.97
C GLU A 84 -11.71 7.57 3.18
N GLY A 85 -10.82 6.60 3.39
CA GLY A 85 -9.38 6.82 3.56
C GLY A 85 -8.67 7.37 2.30
N TRP A 86 -9.28 7.23 1.13
CA TRP A 86 -8.77 7.74 -0.16
C TRP A 86 -9.47 9.02 -0.65
N ARG A 87 -10.21 9.72 0.23
CA ARG A 87 -10.78 11.03 -0.10
C ARG A 87 -9.68 12.09 -0.23
N PRO A 88 -9.78 13.02 -1.20
CA PRO A 88 -8.81 14.09 -1.32
C PRO A 88 -8.75 14.95 -0.06
N SER A 89 -7.55 15.29 0.37
CA SER A 89 -7.27 16.23 1.45
C SER A 89 -6.79 17.58 0.90
N GLN A 90 -6.58 18.56 1.77
CA GLN A 90 -5.99 19.86 1.38
C GLN A 90 -4.57 19.72 0.79
N SER A 91 -3.84 18.64 1.13
CA SER A 91 -2.50 18.36 0.62
C SER A 91 -2.49 17.54 -0.68
N THR A 92 -3.64 17.07 -1.16
CA THR A 92 -3.71 16.34 -2.43
C THR A 92 -3.48 17.30 -3.59
N ALA A 93 -2.36 17.16 -4.32
CA ALA A 93 -2.07 17.98 -5.48
C ALA A 93 -3.18 17.87 -6.52
N ARG A 94 -3.65 19.01 -7.04
CA ARG A 94 -4.65 19.05 -8.11
C ARG A 94 -3.99 18.66 -9.44
N GLY A 95 -4.48 17.62 -10.10
CA GLY A 95 -3.93 17.15 -11.37
C GLY A 95 -4.91 16.28 -12.14
N ARG A 96 -4.50 15.83 -13.33
CA ARG A 96 -5.28 14.95 -14.22
C ARG A 96 -5.81 13.70 -13.52
N HIS A 97 -5.15 13.28 -12.45
CA HIS A 97 -5.37 12.04 -11.71
C HIS A 97 -6.14 12.24 -10.38
N THR A 98 -6.38 13.47 -9.92
CA THR A 98 -6.91 13.75 -8.56
C THR A 98 -8.17 14.64 -8.53
N GLY A 99 -8.78 14.93 -9.68
CA GLY A 99 -10.02 15.71 -9.77
C GLY A 99 -11.28 15.00 -9.25
N SER A 100 -12.36 15.74 -9.01
CA SER A 100 -13.66 15.23 -8.51
C SER A 100 -14.32 14.18 -9.42
N GLY A 101 -13.93 14.11 -10.70
CA GLY A 101 -14.37 13.09 -11.65
C GLY A 101 -13.46 11.86 -11.78
N MET A 102 -12.32 11.81 -11.07
CA MET A 102 -11.40 10.66 -11.16
C MET A 102 -11.73 9.58 -10.14
N PRO A 103 -11.88 8.31 -10.56
CA PRO A 103 -12.13 7.20 -9.65
C PRO A 103 -10.93 7.04 -8.70
N PRO A 104 -11.16 6.62 -7.45
CA PRO A 104 -10.13 6.52 -6.42
C PRO A 104 -8.85 5.79 -6.88
N MET A 105 -9.00 4.72 -7.68
CA MET A 105 -7.91 3.91 -8.24
C MET A 105 -6.85 4.69 -9.03
N ASN A 106 -7.21 5.84 -9.60
CA ASN A 106 -6.31 6.62 -10.44
C ASN A 106 -5.72 7.83 -9.72
N ARG A 107 -5.95 8.00 -8.41
CA ARG A 107 -5.44 9.13 -7.63
C ARG A 107 -4.03 8.82 -7.13
N ARG A 108 -3.02 9.53 -7.66
CA ARG A 108 -1.68 9.56 -7.05
C ARG A 108 -1.61 10.64 -5.97
N PRO A 109 -0.97 10.37 -4.81
CA PRO A 109 -0.49 11.42 -3.92
C PRO A 109 0.48 12.36 -4.67
N ALA A 110 0.63 13.57 -4.14
CA ALA A 110 1.60 14.56 -4.64
C ALA A 110 3.04 14.09 -4.44
#